data_AF-A0A7X7S2Q1-F1
#
_entry.id   AF-A0A7X7S2Q1-F1
#
_cell.length_a   1.000
_cell.length_b   1.000
_cell.length_c   1.000
_cell.angle_alpha   90.00
_cell.angle_beta   90.00
_cell.angle_gamma   90.00
#
_symmetry.space_group_name_H-M   'P 1'
#
loop_
_entity.id
_entity.type
_entity.pdbx_description
1 polymer ?
#
loop_
_entity_poly.entity_id
_entity_poly.type
_entity_poly.pdbx_seq_one_letter_code
_entity_poly.pdbx_strand_id
1 'polypeptide(L)'
;MSQTTFVLLTILVIAGIIVIFVISDKAAKKKRMISYLKQLWGSKEPGKDRVFIAENRKSILLAKQADHPFCIDDITWDDLNMDSVFKRLNYTRSTVGEEVLYSLLRFPVLNREQLSKREKQISM
;
A
#
# COMPACT_ATOMS: atom_id res chain seq x y z
N MET A 1 -32.81 29.68 34.06
CA MET A 1 -31.55 29.04 33.60
C MET A 1 -30.42 30.03 33.77
N SER A 2 -29.29 29.62 34.35
CA SER A 2 -28.14 30.52 34.58
C SER A 2 -27.34 30.73 33.29
N GLN A 3 -26.66 31.88 33.18
CA GLN A 3 -25.75 32.18 32.07
C GLN A 3 -24.72 31.06 31.83
N THR A 4 -24.28 30.41 32.92
CA THR A 4 -23.38 29.25 32.89
C THR A 4 -23.97 28.04 32.16
N THR A 5 -25.26 27.75 32.32
CA THR A 5 -25.90 26.64 31.59
C THR A 5 -25.97 26.88 30.08
N PHE A 6 -26.14 28.14 29.65
CA PHE A 6 -26.14 28.49 28.24
C PHE A 6 -24.74 28.37 27.62
N VAL A 7 -23.70 28.84 28.34
CA VAL A 7 -22.31 28.70 27.90
C VAL A 7 -21.92 27.21 27.77
N LEU A 8 -22.29 26.35 28.72
CA LEU A 8 -21.99 24.92 28.63
C LEU A 8 -22.70 24.24 27.44
N LEU A 9 -23.97 24.59 27.16
CA LEU A 9 -24.70 24.04 26.02
C LEU A 9 -24.07 24.48 24.68
N THR A 10 -23.67 25.75 24.55
CA THR A 10 -23.02 26.24 23.32
C THR A 10 -21.67 25.54 23.07
N ILE A 11 -20.86 25.33 24.11
CA ILE A 11 -19.59 24.58 24.00
C ILE A 11 -19.87 23.13 23.55
N LEU A 12 -20.88 22.48 24.12
CA LEU A 12 -21.23 21.10 23.76
C LEU A 12 -21.67 20.99 22.29
N VAL A 13 -22.47 21.94 21.81
CA VAL A 13 -22.89 21.99 20.39
C VAL A 13 -21.67 22.19 19.47
N ILE A 14 -20.78 23.12 19.80
CA ILE A 14 -19.56 23.36 19.01
C ILE A 14 -18.67 22.11 18.98
N ALA A 15 -18.47 21.45 20.13
CA ALA A 15 -17.71 20.21 20.21
C ALA A 15 -18.35 19.10 19.35
N GLY A 16 -19.69 18.98 19.38
CA GLY A 16 -20.43 18.05 18.52
C GLY A 16 -20.22 18.31 17.03
N ILE A 17 -20.27 19.57 16.59
CA ILE A 17 -20.02 19.97 15.20
C ILE A 17 -18.59 19.59 14.78
N ILE A 18 -17.59 19.84 15.62
CA ILE A 18 -16.19 19.50 15.35
C ILE A 18 -16.03 17.98 15.18
N VAL A 19 -16.65 17.18 16.07
CA VAL A 19 -16.59 15.71 15.98
C VAL A 19 -17.21 15.21 14.67
N ILE A 20 -18.38 15.72 14.30
CA ILE A 20 -19.06 15.37 13.05
C ILE A 20 -18.19 15.73 11.84
N PHE A 21 -17.57 16.90 11.85
CA PHE A 21 -16.67 17.34 10.79
C PHE A 21 -15.47 16.40 10.63
N VAL A 22 -14.78 16.04 11.72
CA VAL A 22 -13.63 15.13 11.70
C VAL A 22 -14.00 13.75 11.14
N ILE A 23 -15.14 13.19 11.55
CA ILE A 23 -15.61 11.89 11.06
C ILE A 23 -15.92 11.97 9.55
N SER A 24 -16.59 13.04 9.13
CA SER A 24 -16.98 13.25 7.73
C SER A 24 -15.76 13.44 6.81
N ASP A 25 -14.77 14.21 7.27
CA ASP A 25 -13.52 14.41 6.54
C ASP A 25 -12.72 13.10 6.39
N LYS A 26 -12.63 12.29 7.45
CA LYS A 26 -12.01 10.96 7.36
C LYS A 26 -12.70 10.06 6.33
N ALA A 27 -14.04 10.03 6.33
CA ALA A 27 -14.81 9.25 5.38
C ALA A 27 -14.61 9.76 3.94
N ALA A 28 -14.63 11.08 3.72
CA ALA A 28 -14.40 11.70 2.43
C ALA A 28 -12.98 11.42 1.89
N LYS A 29 -11.96 11.54 2.75
CA LYS A 29 -10.57 11.20 2.41
C LYS A 29 -10.42 9.75 1.99
N LYS A 30 -11.02 8.81 2.74
CA LYS A 30 -11.03 7.38 2.39
C LYS A 30 -11.69 7.16 1.02
N LYS A 31 -12.84 7.78 0.77
CA LYS A 31 -13.55 7.66 -0.52
C LYS A 31 -12.71 8.19 -1.68
N ARG A 32 -12.12 9.37 -1.54
CA ARG A 32 -11.23 9.97 -2.55
C ARG A 32 -10.02 9.08 -2.83
N MET A 33 -9.40 8.54 -1.80
CA MET A 33 -8.26 7.62 -1.93
C MET A 33 -8.66 6.36 -2.70
N ILE A 34 -9.78 5.71 -2.35
CA ILE A 34 -10.25 4.51 -3.07
C ILE A 34 -10.55 4.82 -4.53
N SER A 35 -11.23 5.94 -4.82
CA SER A 35 -11.51 6.36 -6.19
C SER A 35 -10.23 6.58 -7.00
N TYR A 36 -9.23 7.23 -6.41
CA TYR A 36 -7.92 7.43 -7.02
C TYR A 36 -7.19 6.12 -7.29
N LEU A 37 -7.20 5.17 -6.34
CA LEU A 37 -6.61 3.84 -6.54
C LEU A 37 -7.31 3.06 -7.66
N LYS A 38 -8.64 3.15 -7.76
CA LYS A 38 -9.41 2.52 -8.86
C LYS A 38 -9.08 3.12 -10.22
N GLN A 39 -8.91 4.44 -10.30
CA GLN A 39 -8.52 5.11 -11.55
C GLN A 39 -7.09 4.75 -11.98
N LEU A 40 -6.21 4.54 -11.02
CA LEU A 40 -4.83 4.11 -11.26
C LEU A 40 -4.72 2.65 -11.69
N TRP A 41 -5.67 1.80 -11.30
CA TRP A 41 -5.64 0.38 -11.62
C TRP A 41 -5.65 0.16 -13.13
N GLY A 42 -4.62 -0.52 -13.65
CA GLY A 42 -4.44 -0.75 -15.09
C GLY A 42 -3.94 0.46 -15.90
N SER A 43 -3.65 1.59 -15.25
CA SER A 43 -3.02 2.74 -15.91
C SER A 43 -1.53 2.46 -16.21
N LYS A 44 -0.95 3.20 -17.17
CA LYS A 44 0.40 2.93 -17.70
C LYS A 44 1.54 3.20 -16.70
N GLU A 45 1.34 4.07 -15.70
CA GLU A 45 2.38 4.40 -14.73
C GLU A 45 1.80 4.69 -13.34
N PRO A 46 2.21 3.97 -12.28
CA PRO A 46 2.10 4.49 -10.93
C PRO A 46 2.99 5.74 -10.85
N GLY A 47 2.41 6.89 -10.47
CA GLY A 47 3.01 8.23 -10.62
C GLY A 47 4.51 8.36 -10.36
N LYS A 48 5.17 9.16 -11.21
CA LYS A 48 6.62 9.33 -11.44
C LYS A 48 7.53 9.66 -10.25
N ASP A 49 7.01 9.96 -9.07
CA ASP A 49 7.79 10.65 -8.03
C ASP A 49 8.23 9.76 -6.85
N ARG A 50 8.30 8.45 -7.02
CA ARG A 50 8.73 7.55 -5.95
C ARG A 50 10.15 7.08 -6.11
N VAL A 51 11.00 7.50 -5.18
CA VAL A 51 12.34 6.94 -4.96
C VAL A 51 12.17 5.47 -4.62
N PHE A 52 12.70 4.59 -5.47
CA PHE A 52 12.64 3.15 -5.27
C PHE A 52 13.61 2.75 -4.15
N ILE A 53 13.08 2.41 -2.97
CA ILE A 53 13.90 2.05 -1.81
C ILE A 53 14.22 0.55 -1.78
N ALA A 54 13.44 -0.29 -2.48
CA ALA A 54 13.58 -1.75 -2.41
C ALA A 54 14.95 -2.25 -2.89
N GLU A 55 15.52 -1.68 -3.96
CA GLU A 55 16.88 -2.00 -4.42
C GLU A 55 17.94 -1.74 -3.33
N ASN A 56 17.83 -0.61 -2.62
CA ASN A 56 18.76 -0.25 -1.55
C ASN A 56 18.71 -1.21 -0.35
N ARG A 57 17.62 -1.98 -0.20
CA ARG A 57 17.43 -2.98 0.87
C ARG A 57 17.48 -4.42 0.40
N LYS A 58 17.84 -4.66 -0.86
CA LYS A 58 17.91 -5.99 -1.48
C LYS A 58 18.71 -7.00 -0.65
N SER A 59 19.89 -6.65 -0.18
CA SER A 59 20.76 -7.57 0.57
C SER A 59 20.11 -8.09 1.85
N ILE A 60 19.42 -7.22 2.59
CA ILE A 60 18.71 -7.57 3.83
C ILE A 60 17.50 -8.46 3.51
N LEU A 61 16.78 -8.19 2.42
CA LEU A 61 15.63 -8.99 2.02
C LEU A 61 16.04 -10.40 1.58
N LEU A 62 17.09 -10.51 0.77
CA LEU A 62 17.62 -11.81 0.32
C LEU A 62 18.12 -12.64 1.51
N ALA A 63 18.82 -12.02 2.47
CA ALA A 63 19.30 -12.71 3.66
C ALA A 63 18.15 -13.27 4.53
N LYS A 64 17.02 -12.56 4.62
CA LYS A 64 15.83 -13.03 5.35
C LYS A 64 15.13 -14.23 4.70
N GLN A 65 15.44 -14.51 3.43
CA GLN A 65 14.85 -15.61 2.66
C GLN A 65 15.93 -16.58 2.15
N ALA A 66 17.07 -16.66 2.85
CA ALA A 66 18.18 -17.54 2.47
C ALA A 66 17.76 -19.02 2.35
N ASP A 67 16.78 -19.46 3.15
CA ASP A 67 16.27 -20.83 3.13
C ASP A 67 15.18 -21.07 2.06
N HIS A 68 14.82 -20.05 1.26
CA HIS A 68 13.79 -20.20 0.25
C HIS A 68 14.28 -21.13 -0.89
N PRO A 69 13.48 -22.11 -1.32
CA PRO A 69 13.92 -23.14 -2.27
C PRO A 69 14.26 -22.61 -3.67
N PHE A 70 13.84 -21.39 -3.98
CA PHE A 70 14.05 -20.78 -5.28
C PHE A 70 14.17 -19.26 -5.17
N CYS A 71 15.25 -18.70 -5.70
CA CYS A 71 15.46 -17.26 -5.81
C CYS A 71 15.82 -16.94 -7.25
N ILE A 72 15.19 -15.90 -7.82
CA ILE A 72 15.66 -15.31 -9.07
C ILE A 72 16.95 -14.55 -8.75
N ASP A 73 18.07 -14.99 -9.34
CA ASP A 73 19.37 -14.35 -9.19
C ASP A 73 19.46 -13.05 -10.00
N ASP A 74 20.56 -12.32 -9.85
CA ASP A 74 20.73 -11.00 -10.46
C ASP A 74 20.84 -11.05 -11.98
N ILE A 75 21.48 -12.07 -12.53
CA ILE A 75 21.62 -12.23 -13.98
C ILE A 75 20.24 -12.49 -14.57
N THR A 76 19.50 -13.44 -14.01
CA THR A 76 18.13 -13.75 -14.47
C THR A 76 17.18 -12.56 -14.29
N TRP A 77 17.33 -11.78 -13.21
CA TRP A 77 16.54 -10.58 -12.97
C TRP A 77 16.75 -9.54 -14.08
N ASP A 78 18.00 -9.31 -14.45
CA ASP A 78 18.40 -8.35 -15.48
C ASP A 78 17.96 -8.84 -16.87
N ASP A 79 18.16 -10.13 -17.20
CA ASP A 79 17.73 -10.76 -18.46
C ASP A 79 16.22 -10.60 -18.70
N LEU A 80 15.43 -10.67 -17.62
CA LEU A 80 13.98 -10.52 -17.66
C LEU A 80 13.50 -9.05 -17.56
N ASN A 81 14.42 -8.09 -17.44
CA ASN A 81 14.13 -6.68 -17.22
C ASN A 81 13.14 -6.46 -16.06
N MET A 82 13.38 -7.15 -14.94
CA MET A 82 12.46 -7.20 -13.82
C MET A 82 12.31 -5.86 -13.08
N ASP A 83 13.24 -4.92 -13.23
CA ASP A 83 13.08 -3.56 -12.72
C ASP A 83 11.90 -2.85 -13.37
N SER A 84 11.74 -3.01 -14.68
CA SER A 84 10.59 -2.47 -15.41
C SER A 84 9.29 -3.13 -14.97
N VAL A 85 9.31 -4.45 -14.78
CA VAL A 85 8.17 -5.22 -14.27
C VAL A 85 7.78 -4.75 -12.86
N PHE A 86 8.75 -4.61 -11.95
CA PHE A 86 8.55 -4.12 -10.60
C PHE A 86 7.97 -2.70 -10.61
N LYS A 87 8.54 -1.79 -11.40
CA LYS A 87 8.05 -0.40 -11.55
C LYS A 87 6.60 -0.37 -12.01
N ARG A 88 6.23 -1.21 -12.97
CA ARG A 88 4.87 -1.30 -13.49
C ARG A 88 3.88 -1.92 -12.49
N LEU A 89 4.32 -2.86 -11.65
CA LEU A 89 3.49 -3.53 -10.65
C LEU A 89 3.40 -2.77 -9.32
N ASN A 90 4.35 -1.88 -9.02
CA ASN A 90 4.47 -1.23 -7.72
C ASN A 90 3.42 -0.12 -7.51
N TYR A 91 2.20 -0.54 -7.15
CA TYR A 91 1.13 0.33 -6.66
C TYR A 91 1.08 0.43 -5.13
N THR A 92 2.07 -0.14 -4.44
CA THR A 92 2.15 -0.09 -2.98
C THR A 92 2.25 1.35 -2.49
N ARG A 93 1.88 1.65 -1.25
CA ARG A 93 1.82 3.03 -0.68
C ARG A 93 2.75 3.23 0.51
N SER A 94 3.62 2.27 0.75
CA SER A 94 4.59 2.29 1.84
C SER A 94 5.85 1.59 1.40
N THR A 95 6.99 2.01 1.94
CA THR A 95 8.29 1.40 1.65
C THR A 95 8.33 -0.08 2.03
N VAL A 96 7.66 -0.46 3.11
CA VAL A 96 7.51 -1.86 3.52
C VAL A 96 6.73 -2.66 2.47
N GLY A 97 5.70 -2.06 1.87
CA GLY A 97 4.97 -2.69 0.76
C GLY A 97 5.86 -2.92 -0.45
N GLU A 98 6.72 -1.96 -0.80
CA GLU A 98 7.68 -2.07 -1.91
C GLU A 98 8.66 -3.22 -1.70
N GLU A 99 9.21 -3.34 -0.48
CA GLU A 99 10.08 -4.46 -0.11
C GLU A 99 9.39 -5.82 -0.20
N VAL A 100 8.16 -5.90 0.29
CA VAL A 100 7.37 -7.15 0.21
C VAL A 100 7.12 -7.49 -1.24
N LEU A 101 6.73 -6.53 -2.10
CA LEU A 101 6.55 -6.78 -3.53
C LEU A 101 7.84 -7.23 -4.20
N TYR A 102 8.97 -6.57 -3.91
CA TYR A 102 10.27 -6.93 -4.46
C TYR A 102 10.68 -8.36 -4.05
N SER A 103 10.50 -8.70 -2.77
CA SER A 103 10.69 -10.06 -2.24
C SER A 103 9.79 -11.08 -2.93
N LEU A 104 8.50 -10.77 -3.14
CA LEU A 104 7.57 -11.67 -3.84
C LEU A 104 7.99 -11.96 -5.28
N LEU A 105 8.61 -10.99 -5.97
CA LEU A 105 9.14 -11.17 -7.32
C LEU A 105 10.46 -11.94 -7.32
N ARG A 106 11.35 -11.71 -6.34
CA ARG A 106 12.61 -12.46 -6.21
C ARG A 106 12.42 -13.90 -5.77
N PHE A 107 11.37 -14.17 -5.00
CA PHE A 107 11.05 -15.50 -4.47
C PHE A 107 9.62 -15.92 -4.86
N PRO A 108 9.39 -16.27 -6.15
CA PRO A 108 8.09 -16.72 -6.60
C PRO A 108 7.62 -17.97 -5.85
N VAL A 109 6.35 -17.96 -5.46
CA VAL A 109 5.69 -19.13 -4.87
C VAL A 109 5.08 -19.98 -5.98
N LEU A 110 5.42 -21.27 -6.00
CA LEU A 110 4.87 -22.23 -6.96
C LEU A 110 3.72 -23.08 -6.38
N ASN A 111 3.43 -22.92 -5.08
CA ASN A 111 2.33 -23.62 -4.43
C ASN A 111 0.97 -23.04 -4.85
N ARG A 112 0.16 -23.86 -5.51
CA ARG A 112 -1.15 -23.47 -6.07
C ARG A 112 -2.16 -23.00 -5.01
N GLU A 113 -2.16 -23.59 -3.81
CA GLU A 113 -3.08 -23.18 -2.75
C GLU A 113 -2.77 -21.78 -2.24
N GLN A 114 -1.47 -21.47 -2.03
CA GLN A 114 -1.03 -20.15 -1.63
C GLN A 114 -1.35 -19.09 -2.69
N LEU A 115 -1.14 -19.41 -3.97
CA LEU A 115 -1.50 -18.52 -5.08
C LEU A 115 -3.02 -18.27 -5.13
N SER A 116 -3.84 -19.30 -4.94
CA SER A 116 -5.30 -19.15 -4.89
C SER A 116 -5.76 -18.24 -3.73
N LYS A 117 -5.10 -18.32 -2.56
CA LYS A 117 -5.38 -17.42 -1.43
C LYS A 117 -5.08 -15.96 -1.77
N ARG A 118 -3.97 -15.68 -2.46
CA ARG A 118 -3.61 -14.33 -2.91
C ARG A 118 -4.59 -13.80 -3.94
N GLU A 119 -4.98 -14.62 -4.91
CA GLU A 119 -5.93 -14.22 -5.95
C GLU A 119 -7.27 -13.78 -5.35
N LYS A 120 -7.80 -14.53 -4.37
CA LYS A 120 -9.03 -14.16 -3.66
C LYS A 120 -8.95 -12.79 -2.98
N GLN A 121 -7.77 -12.39 -2.50
CA GLN A 121 -7.57 -11.08 -1.87
C GLN A 121 -7.46 -9.94 -2.89
N ILE A 122 -6.95 -10.23 -4.09
CA ILE A 122 -6.78 -9.26 -5.17
C ILE A 122 -8.11 -9.03 -5.91
N SER A 123 -8.92 -10.08 -6.06
CA SER A 123 -10.19 -10.04 -6.79
C SER A 123 -11.37 -9.49 -5.97
N MET A 124 -11.16 -9.11 -4.70
CA MET A 124 -12.18 -8.53 -3.81
C MET A 124 -12.36 -7.03 -4.03
#